data_AF-A0A7C3K1Q4-F1
#
_entry.id   AF-A0A7C3K1Q4-F1
#
_cell.length_a   1.000
_cell.length_b   1.000
_cell.length_c   1.000
_cell.angle_alpha   90.00
_cell.angle_beta   90.00
_cell.angle_gamma   90.00
#
_symmetry.space_group_name_H-M   'P 1'
#
loop_
_entity.id
_entity.type
_entity.pdbx_description
1 polymer ?
#
loop_
_entity_poly.entity_id
_entity_poly.type
_entity_poly.pdbx_seq_one_letter_code
_entity_poly.pdbx_strand_id
1 'polypeptide(L)'
;MVVKNKYYFLVMNIVGLNTIVVVGLNLLIGFAGQISLGHAAFYGMGAYLSAVLTATYSFPPWPTIVIAMIATGAVAYFVGYPSLKLRGHYLVMATLGFSIIV
;
A
#
# COMPACT_ATOMS: atom_id res chain seq x y z
N MET A 1 0.43 -1.01 -29.60
CA MET A 1 0.69 -0.14 -28.43
C MET A 1 -0.44 0.89 -28.40
N VAL A 2 -1.49 0.65 -27.60
CA VAL A 2 -2.86 1.19 -27.80
C VAL A 2 -3.01 2.69 -27.48
N VAL A 3 -1.98 3.33 -26.90
CA VAL A 3 -1.98 4.78 -26.62
C VAL A 3 -0.63 5.37 -27.06
N LYS A 4 -0.63 6.26 -28.05
CA LYS A 4 0.59 6.96 -28.54
C LYS A 4 1.00 8.15 -27.66
N ASN A 5 0.08 8.70 -26.87
CA ASN A 5 0.30 9.91 -26.10
C ASN A 5 0.68 9.60 -24.64
N LYS A 6 1.90 10.01 -24.25
CA LYS A 6 2.49 9.74 -22.92
C LYS A 6 1.63 10.24 -21.76
N TYR A 7 0.86 11.32 -21.96
CA TYR A 7 -0.01 11.87 -20.93
C TYR A 7 -1.12 10.88 -20.52
N TYR A 8 -1.86 10.35 -21.50
CA TYR A 8 -2.94 9.39 -21.23
C TYR A 8 -2.42 8.08 -20.63
N PHE A 9 -1.23 7.64 -21.03
CA PHE A 9 -0.59 6.47 -20.44
C PHE A 9 -0.26 6.67 -18.96
N LEU A 10 0.27 7.84 -18.59
CA LEU A 10 0.56 8.19 -17.20
C LEU A 10 -0.71 8.27 -16.36
N VAL A 11 -1.76 8.93 -16.87
CA VAL A 11 -3.05 9.04 -16.18
C VAL A 11 -3.67 7.66 -15.94
N MET A 12 -3.66 6.78 -16.94
CA MET A 12 -4.15 5.40 -16.80
C MET A 12 -3.39 4.63 -15.71
N ASN A 13 -2.06 4.82 -15.63
CA ASN A 13 -1.25 4.18 -14.59
C ASN A 13 -1.63 4.65 -13.19
N ILE A 14 -1.77 5.97 -12.99
CA ILE A 14 -2.18 6.56 -11.71
C ILE A 14 -3.58 6.07 -11.31
N VAL A 15 -4.53 6.04 -12.26
CA VAL A 15 -5.89 5.54 -12.02
C VAL A 15 -5.88 4.07 -11.60
N GLY A 16 -5.11 3.23 -12.29
CA GLY A 16 -4.96 1.82 -11.95
C GLY A 16 -4.39 1.61 -10.55
N LEU A 17 -3.30 2.32 -10.22
CA LEU A 17 -2.69 2.30 -8.89
C LEU A 17 -3.68 2.71 -7.79
N ASN A 18 -4.33 3.86 -7.96
CA ASN A 18 -5.27 4.37 -6.96
C ASN A 18 -6.48 3.45 -6.80
N THR A 19 -6.93 2.80 -7.88
CA THR A 19 -8.06 1.85 -7.81
C THR A 19 -7.71 0.66 -6.91
N ILE A 20 -6.51 0.10 -7.05
CA ILE A 20 -6.05 -1.01 -6.19
C ILE A 20 -6.03 -0.58 -4.71
N VAL A 21 -5.50 0.61 -4.44
CA VAL A 21 -5.43 1.17 -3.07
C VAL A 21 -6.84 1.39 -2.50
N VAL A 22 -7.75 1.99 -3.26
CA VAL A 22 -9.12 2.27 -2.82
C VAL A 22 -9.91 0.98 -2.61
N VAL A 23 -9.72 -0.04 -3.44
CA VAL A 23 -10.36 -1.35 -3.24
C VAL A 23 -9.87 -2.00 -1.94
N GLY A 24 -8.57 -1.95 -1.65
CA GLY A 24 -8.02 -2.41 -0.38
C GLY A 24 -8.56 -1.65 0.83
N LEU A 25 -8.69 -0.33 0.72
CA LEU A 25 -9.29 0.51 1.75
C LEU A 25 -10.78 0.20 1.95
N ASN A 26 -11.53 -0.03 0.87
CA ASN A 26 -12.94 -0.40 0.94
C ASN A 26 -13.13 -1.77 1.63
N LEU A 27 -12.19 -2.69 1.47
CA LEU A 27 -12.23 -3.96 2.21
C LEU A 27 -12.20 -3.74 3.74
N LEU A 28 -11.36 -2.82 4.20
CA LEU A 28 -11.22 -2.51 5.63
C LEU A 28 -12.37 -1.67 6.17
N ILE A 29 -12.68 -0.56 5.50
CA ILE A 29 -13.69 0.40 5.97
C ILE A 29 -15.10 -0.12 5.69
N GLY A 30 -15.34 -0.63 4.48
CA GLY A 30 -16.65 -1.08 4.03
C GLY A 30 -17.08 -2.40 4.64
N PHE A 31 -16.25 -3.44 4.58
CA PHE A 31 -16.64 -4.78 5.05
C PHE A 31 -16.31 -5.02 6.53
N ALA A 32 -15.12 -4.62 7.00
CA ALA A 32 -14.76 -4.82 8.41
C ALA A 32 -15.26 -3.71 9.34
N GLY A 33 -15.79 -2.60 8.81
CA GLY A 33 -16.29 -1.46 9.58
C GLY A 33 -15.19 -0.73 10.36
N GLN A 34 -13.92 -0.93 9.98
CA GLN A 34 -12.76 -0.37 10.67
C GLN A 34 -12.19 0.80 9.89
N ILE A 35 -12.25 2.00 10.49
CA ILE A 35 -11.64 3.19 9.92
C ILE A 35 -10.11 3.07 10.10
N SER A 36 -9.38 2.93 9.00
CA SER A 36 -7.92 2.82 8.98
C SER A 36 -7.30 4.01 8.26
N LEU A 37 -6.46 4.77 8.96
CA LEU A 37 -5.68 5.89 8.40
C LEU A 37 -4.25 5.47 8.02
N GLY A 38 -3.85 4.24 8.31
CA GLY A 38 -2.49 3.71 8.10
C GLY A 38 -2.26 3.19 6.69
N HIS A 39 -3.26 3.23 5.81
CA HIS A 39 -3.20 2.61 4.49
C HIS A 39 -2.12 3.25 3.58
N ALA A 40 -1.92 4.57 3.72
CA ALA A 40 -0.88 5.30 3.00
C ALA A 40 0.54 4.85 3.39
N ALA A 41 0.75 4.46 4.64
CA ALA A 41 2.04 3.97 5.13
C ALA A 41 2.46 2.66 4.45
N PHE A 42 1.54 1.70 4.35
CA PHE A 42 1.81 0.43 3.67
C PHE A 42 1.99 0.61 2.16
N TYR A 43 1.20 1.50 1.55
CA TYR A 43 1.37 1.88 0.15
C TYR A 43 2.75 2.48 -0.12
N GLY A 44 3.19 3.43 0.71
CA GLY A 44 4.51 4.07 0.61
C GLY A 44 5.65 3.09 0.83
N MET A 45 5.54 2.20 1.82
CA MET A 45 6.55 1.18 2.11
C MET A 45 6.76 0.23 0.92
N GLY A 46 5.67 -0.21 0.26
CA GLY A 46 5.75 -1.06 -0.93
C GLY A 46 6.37 -0.35 -2.13
N ALA A 47 5.99 0.92 -2.33
CA ALA A 47 6.59 1.75 -3.36
C ALA A 47 8.10 1.94 -3.13
N TYR A 48 8.52 2.20 -1.89
CA TYR A 48 9.93 2.38 -1.54
C TYR A 48 10.75 1.08 -1.72
N LEU A 49 10.24 -0.06 -1.26
CA LEU A 49 10.91 -1.35 -1.44
C LEU A 49 11.04 -1.73 -2.92
N SER A 50 9.97 -1.53 -3.70
CA SER A 50 10.02 -1.77 -5.15
C SER A 50 11.00 -0.84 -5.86
N ALA A 51 11.04 0.43 -5.45
CA ALA A 51 11.96 1.42 -5.98
C ALA A 51 13.42 1.08 -5.65
N VAL A 52 13.75 0.70 -4.41
CA VAL A 52 15.15 0.41 -4.02
C VAL A 52 15.66 -0.85 -4.71
N LEU A 53 14.84 -1.90 -4.83
CA LEU A 53 15.22 -3.15 -5.50
C LEU A 53 15.43 -2.93 -7.01
N THR A 54 14.57 -2.14 -7.64
CA THR A 54 14.67 -1.89 -9.09
C THR A 54 15.73 -0.84 -9.42
N ALA A 55 15.82 0.26 -8.66
CA ALA A 55 16.69 1.39 -8.97
C ALA A 55 18.11 1.23 -8.43
N THR A 56 18.30 0.59 -7.26
CA THR A 56 19.63 0.44 -6.64
C THR A 56 20.24 -0.93 -6.98
N TYR A 57 19.47 -2.01 -6.86
CA TYR A 57 19.97 -3.36 -7.08
C TYR A 57 19.79 -3.87 -8.52
N SER A 58 19.15 -3.09 -9.39
CA SER A 58 18.86 -3.46 -10.78
C SER A 58 18.15 -4.83 -10.92
N PHE A 59 17.37 -5.22 -9.91
CA PHE A 59 16.63 -6.47 -9.96
C PHE A 59 15.55 -6.43 -11.05
N PRO A 60 15.24 -7.57 -11.68
CA PRO A 60 14.18 -7.62 -12.69
C PRO A 60 12.82 -7.23 -12.09
N PRO A 61 11.99 -6.44 -12.79
CA PRO A 61 10.76 -5.87 -12.21
C PRO A 61 9.74 -6.90 -11.72
N TRP A 62 9.62 -8.03 -12.41
CA TRP A 62 8.63 -9.07 -12.10
C TRP A 62 8.84 -9.71 -10.72
N PRO A 63 10.01 -10.26 -10.38
CA PRO A 63 10.26 -10.78 -9.04
C PRO A 63 10.27 -9.69 -7.97
N THR A 64 10.70 -8.47 -8.30
CA THR A 64 10.65 -7.33 -7.35
C THR A 64 9.24 -7.08 -6.83
N ILE A 65 8.22 -7.18 -7.68
CA ILE A 65 6.81 -7.02 -7.28
C ILE A 65 6.44 -8.03 -6.19
N VAL A 66 6.78 -9.31 -6.38
CA VAL A 66 6.44 -10.38 -5.44
C VAL A 66 7.20 -10.21 -4.13
N ILE A 67 8.49 -9.88 -4.20
CA ILE A 67 9.33 -9.67 -3.02
C ILE A 67 8.81 -8.47 -2.21
N ALA A 68 8.52 -7.35 -2.86
CA ALA A 68 7.98 -6.16 -2.21
C ALA A 68 6.60 -6.43 -1.59
N MET A 69 5.73 -7.19 -2.27
CA MET A 69 4.42 -7.59 -1.76
C MET A 69 4.53 -8.48 -0.52
N ILE A 70 5.43 -9.48 -0.53
CA ILE A 70 5.63 -10.37 0.62
C ILE A 70 6.24 -9.60 1.79
N ALA A 71 7.25 -8.76 1.52
CA ALA A 71 7.91 -7.97 2.55
C ALA A 71 6.95 -6.99 3.22
N THR A 72 6.20 -6.21 2.44
CA THR A 72 5.18 -5.31 2.99
C THR A 72 4.05 -6.06 3.67
N GLY A 73 3.60 -7.18 3.11
CA GLY A 73 2.57 -8.03 3.72
C GLY A 73 3.00 -8.60 5.07
N ALA A 74 4.27 -9.01 5.21
CA ALA A 74 4.83 -9.47 6.47
C ALA A 74 4.83 -8.35 7.53
N VAL A 75 5.28 -7.14 7.16
CA VAL A 75 5.23 -5.97 8.07
C VAL A 75 3.79 -5.63 8.45
N ALA A 76 2.88 -5.61 7.47
CA ALA A 76 1.46 -5.37 7.70
C ALA A 76 0.82 -6.43 8.60
N TYR A 77 1.25 -7.68 8.54
CA TYR A 77 0.77 -8.72 9.43
C TYR A 77 1.23 -8.49 10.87
N PHE A 78 2.53 -8.21 11.08
CA PHE A 78 3.08 -7.96 12.41
C PHE A 78 2.50 -6.70 13.08
N VAL A 79 2.27 -5.63 12.31
CA VAL A 79 1.68 -4.38 12.82
C VAL A 79 0.15 -4.45 12.88
N GLY A 80 -0.48 -5.13 11.93
CA GLY A 80 -1.93 -5.28 11.82
C GLY A 80 -2.51 -6.15 12.93
N TYR A 81 -1.83 -7.23 13.31
CA TYR A 81 -2.29 -8.13 14.37
C TYR A 81 -2.60 -7.42 15.71
N PRO A 82 -1.69 -6.62 16.30
CA PRO A 82 -2.00 -5.87 17.51
C PRO A 82 -3.02 -4.75 17.26
N SER A 83 -2.97 -4.12 16.08
CA SER A 83 -3.89 -3.03 15.72
C SER A 83 -5.35 -3.51 15.68
N LEU A 84 -5.62 -4.67 15.07
CA LEU A 84 -6.95 -5.29 14.98
C LEU A 84 -7.58 -5.58 16.35
N LYS A 85 -6.78 -5.68 17.42
CA LYS A 85 -7.27 -5.88 18.78
C LYS A 85 -7.87 -4.61 19.40
N LEU A 86 -7.60 -3.44 18.82
CA LEU A 86 -8.16 -2.16 19.20
C LEU A 86 -9.54 -1.96 18.56
N ARG A 87 -10.42 -1.21 19.23
CA ARG A 87 -11.78 -0.93 18.76
C ARG A 87 -12.05 0.57 18.69
N GLY A 88 -12.86 0.97 17.70
CA GLY A 88 -13.34 2.34 17.55
C GLY A 88 -12.21 3.35 17.40
N HIS A 89 -12.23 4.40 18.24
CA HIS A 89 -11.30 5.53 18.16
C HIS A 89 -9.83 5.14 18.39
N TYR A 90 -9.54 4.11 19.19
CA TYR A 90 -8.17 3.68 19.45
C TYR A 90 -7.49 3.09 18.21
N LEU A 91 -8.25 2.40 17.35
CA LEU A 91 -7.73 1.87 16.09
C LEU A 91 -7.34 3.01 15.14
N VAL A 92 -8.20 4.03 15.03
CA VAL A 92 -7.95 5.19 14.18
C VAL A 92 -6.69 5.91 14.63
N MET A 93 -6.54 6.16 15.94
CA MET A 93 -5.36 6.82 16.50
C MET A 93 -4.08 6.00 16.29
N ALA A 94 -4.14 4.67 16.47
CA ALA A 94 -2.99 3.80 16.24
C ALA A 94 -2.54 3.81 14.77
N THR A 95 -3.49 3.73 13.84
CA THR A 95 -3.19 3.74 12.40
C THR A 95 -2.71 5.11 11.89
N LEU A 96 -3.19 6.20 12.47
CA LEU A 96 -2.69 7.56 12.22
C LEU A 96 -1.25 7.71 12.73
N GLY A 97 -0.99 7.30 13.98
CA GLY A 97 0.35 7.33 14.56
C GLY A 97 1.35 6.52 13.74
N PHE A 98 0.96 5.32 13.30
CA PHE A 98 1.77 4.52 12.38
C PHE A 98 2.07 5.25 11.07
N SER A 99 1.06 5.90 10.47
CA SER A 99 1.23 6.64 9.22
C SER A 99 2.11 7.88 9.31
N ILE A 100 2.34 8.43 10.51
CA ILE A 100 3.24 9.57 10.70
C ILE A 100 4.69 9.10 10.87
N ILE A 101 4.90 7.90 11.42
CA ILE A 101 6.23 7.37 11.72
C ILE A 101 6.92 6.83 10.47
N VAL A 102 6.14 6.26 9.54
CA VAL A 102 6.60 5.72 8.25
C VAL A 102 6.78 6.84 7.23
#